data_AF-A0A7S3FS49-F1
#
_entry.id   AF-A0A7S3FS49-F1
#
_cell.length_a   1.000
_cell.length_b   1.000
_cell.length_c   1.000
_cell.angle_alpha   90.00
_cell.angle_beta   90.00
_cell.angle_gamma   90.00
#
_symmetry.space_group_name_H-M   'P 1'
#
loop_
_entity.id
_entity.type
_entity.pdbx_description
1 polymer ?
#
loop_
_entity_poly.entity_id
_entity_poly.type
_entity_poly.pdbx_seq_one_letter_code
_entity_poly.pdbx_strand_id
1 'polypeptide(L)'
;MDRYQHIIRFSMFGHTHDEEIFLTMGMETKKPIGFDFIAGSGTPDGSHNPAFTVIDFDKEYMIPLNIHTYAMNLTEANANPERTPVWEEQHDFLEEYGLKDLSPSSIMDLTFRLYDDADVASQYMWNTRRRATEKKQAELHQKKYLCMQASETFEHKDCMGSPHIDLKTLDTTDYFEYLIGNWIKVTK
;
A
#
# COMPACT_ATOMS: atom_id res chain seq x y z
N MET A 1 -1.46 16.85 -5.12
CA MET A 1 -1.53 15.87 -6.21
C MET A 1 -2.42 16.35 -7.36
N ASP A 2 -3.71 16.60 -7.11
CA ASP A 2 -4.71 16.89 -8.15
C ASP A 2 -4.31 17.92 -9.22
N ARG A 3 -3.87 19.11 -8.80
CA ARG A 3 -3.42 20.20 -9.71
C ARG A 3 -2.27 19.81 -10.66
N TYR A 4 -1.41 18.88 -10.24
CA TYR A 4 -0.18 18.50 -10.94
C TYR A 4 -0.18 17.04 -11.40
N GLN A 5 -1.35 16.41 -11.50
CA GLN A 5 -1.49 15.01 -11.94
C GLN A 5 -0.89 14.72 -13.34
N HIS A 6 -0.69 15.75 -14.18
CA HIS A 6 -0.04 15.63 -15.49
C HIS A 6 1.50 15.74 -15.42
N ILE A 7 2.06 16.09 -14.26
CA ILE A 7 3.49 16.24 -14.02
C ILE A 7 4.00 15.09 -13.15
N ILE A 8 3.30 14.77 -12.06
CA ILE A 8 3.67 13.72 -11.12
C ILE A 8 3.43 12.37 -11.78
N ARG A 9 4.49 11.57 -11.93
CA ARG A 9 4.45 10.28 -12.65
C ARG A 9 4.31 9.07 -11.72
N PHE A 10 4.80 9.19 -10.50
CA PHE A 10 4.78 8.14 -9.49
C PHE A 10 5.09 8.71 -8.11
N SER A 11 4.55 8.07 -7.08
CA SER A 11 4.82 8.38 -5.67
C SER A 11 5.16 7.09 -4.94
N MET A 12 6.22 7.11 -4.14
CA MET A 12 6.61 6.01 -3.29
C MET A 12 7.01 6.51 -1.90
N PHE A 13 6.60 5.77 -0.88
CA PHE A 13 6.87 6.08 0.52
C PHE A 13 7.36 4.82 1.26
N GLY A 14 7.53 4.96 2.58
CA GLY A 14 7.92 3.87 3.49
C GLY A 14 7.30 4.10 4.86
N HIS A 15 8.11 3.97 5.91
CA HIS A 15 7.74 4.22 7.31
C HIS A 15 6.83 3.16 7.97
N THR A 16 5.75 2.72 7.31
CA THR A 16 4.79 1.77 7.93
C THR A 16 5.37 0.37 8.12
N HIS A 17 6.51 0.09 7.48
CA HIS A 17 7.15 -1.21 7.34
C HIS A 17 6.37 -2.22 6.51
N ASP A 18 5.08 -2.05 6.33
CA ASP A 18 4.20 -2.85 5.50
C ASP A 18 4.41 -2.54 4.00
N GLU A 19 4.06 -3.49 3.13
CA GLU A 19 3.89 -3.20 1.70
C GLU A 19 2.42 -2.89 1.42
N GLU A 20 2.14 -1.66 0.97
CA GLU A 20 0.78 -1.14 0.87
C GLU A 20 0.57 -0.27 -0.39
N ILE A 21 -0.69 -0.13 -0.79
CA ILE A 21 -1.14 0.79 -1.83
C ILE A 21 -2.24 1.71 -1.32
N PHE A 22 -2.17 2.98 -1.69
CA PHE A 22 -3.25 3.95 -1.51
C PHE A 22 -3.47 4.70 -2.82
N LEU A 23 -4.72 4.97 -3.17
CA LEU A 23 -5.03 5.78 -4.34
C LEU A 23 -5.11 7.24 -3.99
N THR A 24 -4.63 8.06 -4.92
CA THR A 24 -4.99 9.47 -4.97
C THR A 24 -6.16 9.66 -5.94
N MET A 25 -7.23 10.27 -5.45
CA MET A 25 -8.44 10.61 -6.18
C MET A 25 -8.49 12.11 -6.48
N GLY A 26 -9.03 12.45 -7.64
CA GLY A 26 -9.31 13.86 -7.99
C GLY A 26 -10.37 14.43 -7.06
N MET A 27 -10.15 15.64 -6.54
CA MET A 27 -11.01 16.23 -5.51
C MET A 27 -12.43 16.46 -6.04
N GLU A 28 -12.55 16.98 -7.26
CA GLU A 28 -13.83 17.26 -7.94
C GLU A 28 -14.32 16.09 -8.77
N THR A 29 -13.43 15.48 -9.56
CA THR A 29 -13.83 14.45 -10.54
C THR A 29 -14.12 13.09 -9.91
N LYS A 30 -13.60 12.85 -8.70
CA LYS A 30 -13.65 11.56 -8.00
C LYS A 30 -13.09 10.39 -8.83
N LYS A 31 -12.20 10.69 -9.79
CA LYS A 31 -11.49 9.70 -10.60
C LYS A 31 -10.13 9.39 -9.96
N PRO A 32 -9.60 8.16 -10.12
CA PRO A 32 -8.24 7.85 -9.69
C PRO A 32 -7.25 8.63 -10.58
N ILE A 33 -6.39 9.43 -9.98
CA ILE A 33 -5.41 10.29 -10.67
C ILE A 33 -3.97 9.87 -10.40
N GLY A 34 -3.75 9.00 -9.42
CA GLY A 34 -2.45 8.49 -9.03
C GLY A 34 -2.61 7.39 -7.98
N PHE A 35 -1.50 6.75 -7.62
CA PHE A 35 -1.42 5.89 -6.45
C PHE A 35 -0.06 6.07 -5.79
N ASP A 36 -0.04 5.80 -4.50
CA ASP A 36 1.12 5.81 -3.64
C ASP A 36 1.47 4.35 -3.31
N PHE A 37 2.70 3.95 -3.63
CA PHE A 37 3.24 2.66 -3.24
C PHE A 37 4.06 2.79 -1.97
N ILE A 38 3.75 2.03 -0.94
CA ILE A 38 4.53 2.00 0.30
C ILE A 38 5.37 0.75 0.24
N ALA A 39 6.68 0.92 0.14
CA ALA A 39 7.61 -0.21 0.05
C ALA A 39 7.82 -0.86 1.42
N GLY A 40 7.85 -2.19 1.42
CA GLY A 40 8.19 -2.98 2.61
C GLY A 40 9.59 -2.66 3.13
N SER A 41 9.78 -2.81 4.45
CA SER A 41 11.05 -2.48 5.08
C SER A 41 12.10 -3.59 4.98
N GLY A 42 13.36 -3.18 4.99
CA GLY A 42 14.50 -4.09 5.19
C GLY A 42 14.66 -4.57 6.63
N THR A 43 13.93 -4.01 7.60
CA THR A 43 13.95 -4.46 8.99
C THR A 43 12.79 -5.44 9.24
N PRO A 44 13.01 -6.57 9.92
CA PRO A 44 11.97 -7.57 10.10
C PRO A 44 10.98 -7.31 11.22
N ASP A 45 11.29 -6.39 12.16
CA ASP A 45 10.51 -6.00 13.37
C ASP A 45 9.79 -7.10 14.19
N GLY A 46 10.06 -8.38 13.91
CA GLY A 46 9.40 -9.55 14.49
C GLY A 46 8.18 -10.04 13.73
N SER A 47 7.63 -9.28 12.77
CA SER A 47 6.41 -9.64 12.03
C SER A 47 6.57 -9.68 10.51
N HIS A 48 7.78 -9.41 10.03
CA HIS A 48 8.09 -9.24 8.62
C HIS A 48 9.35 -10.00 8.21
N ASN A 49 9.40 -10.39 6.94
CA ASN A 49 10.68 -10.70 6.30
C ASN A 49 11.33 -9.37 5.82
N PRO A 50 12.66 -9.23 5.96
CA PRO A 50 13.43 -8.16 5.34
C PRO A 50 13.19 -8.13 3.84
N ALA A 51 12.98 -6.94 3.29
CA ALA A 51 12.66 -6.78 1.87
C ALA A 51 13.30 -5.53 1.25
N PHE A 52 13.41 -5.53 -0.07
CA PHE A 52 13.64 -4.36 -0.89
C PHE A 52 12.78 -4.42 -2.16
N THR A 53 12.51 -3.26 -2.74
CA THR A 53 11.68 -3.12 -3.94
C THR A 53 12.51 -2.69 -5.13
N VAL A 54 12.29 -3.34 -6.28
CA VAL A 54 12.82 -2.96 -7.59
C VAL A 54 11.65 -2.49 -8.46
N ILE A 55 11.81 -1.37 -9.14
CA ILE A 55 10.75 -0.79 -9.98
C ILE A 55 11.30 -0.59 -11.38
N ASP A 56 10.60 -1.17 -12.35
CA ASP A 56 10.87 -0.96 -13.75
C ASP A 56 10.18 0.32 -14.20
N PHE A 57 10.92 1.22 -14.85
CA PHE A 57 10.39 2.48 -15.36
C PHE A 57 10.45 2.54 -16.88
N ASP A 58 9.42 3.11 -17.47
CA ASP A 58 9.50 3.58 -18.85
C ASP A 58 10.49 4.74 -18.91
N LYS A 59 11.52 4.59 -19.75
CA LYS A 59 12.63 5.54 -19.84
C LYS A 59 12.19 6.91 -20.39
N GLU A 60 11.19 6.96 -21.24
CA GLU A 60 10.76 8.20 -21.90
C GLU A 60 9.70 8.93 -21.05
N TYR A 61 8.67 8.20 -20.62
CA TYR A 61 7.53 8.75 -19.90
C TYR A 61 7.76 8.82 -18.38
N MET A 62 8.79 8.15 -17.86
CA MET A 62 9.14 8.08 -16.44
C MET A 62 7.98 7.59 -15.56
N ILE A 63 7.18 6.66 -16.09
CA ILE A 63 6.09 5.98 -15.37
C ILE A 63 6.52 4.56 -14.99
N PRO A 64 6.03 4.02 -13.87
CA PRO A 64 6.36 2.66 -13.46
C PRO A 64 5.65 1.68 -14.38
N LEU A 65 6.40 0.70 -14.87
CA LEU A 65 5.91 -0.41 -15.69
C LEU A 65 5.58 -1.61 -14.83
N ASN A 66 6.43 -1.91 -13.83
CA ASN A 66 6.23 -3.01 -12.90
C ASN A 66 6.95 -2.76 -11.57
N ILE A 67 6.52 -3.46 -10.52
CA ILE A 67 7.08 -3.43 -9.18
C ILE A 67 7.39 -4.87 -8.75
N HIS A 68 8.61 -5.09 -8.30
CA HIS A 68 9.10 -6.38 -7.84
C HIS A 68 9.54 -6.26 -6.39
N THR A 69 9.05 -7.17 -5.55
CA THR A 69 9.48 -7.22 -4.14
C THR A 69 10.36 -8.42 -3.92
N TYR A 70 11.59 -8.14 -3.49
CA TYR A 70 12.56 -9.14 -3.11
C TYR A 70 12.57 -9.25 -1.59
N ALA A 71 12.51 -10.47 -1.09
CA ALA A 71 12.51 -10.73 0.34
C ALA A 71 13.45 -11.88 0.71
N MET A 72 13.88 -11.88 1.96
CA MET A 72 14.66 -12.96 2.55
C MET A 72 13.82 -13.68 3.60
N ASN A 73 13.55 -14.96 3.41
CA ASN A 73 12.83 -15.77 4.38
C ASN A 73 13.68 -15.97 5.64
N LEU A 74 13.33 -15.25 6.71
CA LEU A 74 14.07 -15.31 7.97
C LEU A 74 13.99 -16.67 8.66
N THR A 75 12.86 -17.36 8.54
CA THR A 75 12.71 -18.69 9.15
C THR A 75 13.70 -19.66 8.51
N GLU A 76 13.80 -19.65 7.19
CA GLU A 76 14.74 -20.49 6.46
C GLU A 76 16.20 -20.10 6.73
N ALA A 77 16.52 -18.80 6.68
CA ALA A 77 17.86 -18.29 6.94
C ALA A 77 18.35 -18.67 8.35
N ASN A 78 17.49 -18.52 9.36
CA ASN A 78 17.82 -18.86 10.75
C ASN A 78 17.89 -20.37 11.00
N ALA A 79 17.13 -21.18 10.25
CA ALA A 79 17.23 -22.64 10.32
C ALA A 79 18.55 -23.17 9.74
N ASN A 80 19.25 -22.37 8.91
CA ASN A 80 20.48 -22.74 8.21
C ASN A 80 21.59 -21.70 8.41
N PRO A 81 22.09 -21.46 9.65
CA PRO A 81 22.99 -20.35 9.96
C PRO A 81 24.35 -20.41 9.24
N GLU A 82 24.76 -21.60 8.77
CA GLU A 82 26.00 -21.79 8.01
C GLU A 82 25.86 -21.44 6.52
N ARG A 83 24.64 -21.21 6.03
CA ARG A 83 24.39 -20.83 4.63
C ARG A 83 24.26 -19.32 4.52
N THR A 84 24.76 -18.77 3.42
CA THR A 84 24.49 -17.38 3.06
C THR A 84 22.98 -17.20 2.86
N PRO A 85 22.34 -16.23 3.53
CA PRO A 85 20.92 -15.98 3.33
C PRO A 85 20.60 -15.62 1.88
N VAL A 86 19.52 -16.17 1.35
CA VAL A 86 19.09 -15.97 -0.03
C VAL A 86 18.02 -14.89 -0.07
N TRP A 87 18.19 -13.95 -1.00
CA TRP A 87 17.17 -12.98 -1.38
C TRP A 87 16.56 -13.45 -2.68
N GLU A 88 15.25 -13.67 -2.67
CA GLU A 88 14.50 -14.12 -3.82
C GLU A 88 13.43 -13.11 -4.17
N GLU A 89 13.04 -13.08 -5.45
CA GLU A 89 11.86 -12.33 -5.87
C GLU A 89 10.64 -13.00 -5.25
N GLN A 90 10.07 -12.35 -4.23
CA GLN A 90 8.90 -12.87 -3.56
C GLN A 90 7.69 -12.83 -4.49
N HIS A 91 7.52 -11.70 -5.18
CA HIS A 91 6.49 -11.53 -6.19
C HIS A 91 6.77 -10.38 -7.15
N ASP A 92 6.27 -10.57 -8.36
CA ASP A 92 6.02 -9.55 -9.37
C ASP A 92 4.61 -9.00 -9.15
N PHE A 93 4.45 -7.69 -8.96
CA PHE A 93 3.16 -7.10 -8.55
C PHE A 93 2.08 -7.23 -9.63
N LEU A 94 2.43 -7.14 -10.91
CA LEU A 94 1.45 -7.31 -11.99
C LEU A 94 1.01 -8.76 -12.11
N GLU A 95 1.94 -9.71 -12.08
CA GLU A 95 1.63 -11.14 -12.17
C GLU A 95 0.81 -11.61 -10.96
N GLU A 96 1.27 -11.28 -9.75
CA GLU A 96 0.68 -11.71 -8.48
C GLU A 96 -0.80 -11.35 -8.36
N TYR A 97 -1.15 -10.16 -8.84
CA TYR A 97 -2.53 -9.65 -8.79
C TYR A 97 -3.23 -9.68 -10.15
N GLY A 98 -2.63 -10.25 -11.19
CA GLY A 98 -3.22 -10.32 -12.54
C GLY A 98 -3.61 -8.95 -13.10
N LEU A 99 -2.76 -7.94 -12.88
CA LEU A 99 -2.98 -6.58 -13.37
C LEU A 99 -2.39 -6.43 -14.78
N LYS A 100 -3.08 -5.65 -15.62
CA LYS A 100 -2.61 -5.34 -16.98
C LYS A 100 -1.49 -4.28 -17.01
N ASP A 101 -1.52 -3.36 -16.05
CA ASP A 101 -0.60 -2.23 -15.90
C ASP A 101 -0.73 -1.63 -14.49
N LEU A 102 0.14 -0.67 -14.16
CA LEU A 102 0.11 0.12 -12.92
C LEU A 102 -0.69 1.43 -13.07
N SER A 103 -1.64 1.52 -14.00
CA SER A 103 -2.46 2.72 -14.13
C SER A 103 -3.33 2.92 -12.87
N PRO A 104 -3.65 4.16 -12.48
CA PRO A 104 -4.51 4.42 -11.32
C PRO A 104 -5.85 3.69 -11.37
N SER A 105 -6.43 3.50 -12.57
CA SER A 105 -7.65 2.71 -12.75
C SER A 105 -7.45 1.22 -12.47
N SER A 106 -6.34 0.62 -12.90
CA SER A 106 -6.04 -0.78 -12.58
C SER A 106 -5.78 -1.01 -11.09
N ILE A 107 -5.14 -0.06 -10.42
CA ILE A 107 -4.97 -0.12 -8.96
C ILE A 107 -6.33 0.05 -8.25
N MET A 108 -7.22 0.91 -8.76
CA MET A 108 -8.58 1.05 -8.23
C MET A 108 -9.37 -0.26 -8.37
N ASP A 109 -9.30 -0.91 -9.53
CA ASP A 109 -9.93 -2.21 -9.77
C ASP A 109 -9.40 -3.28 -8.80
N LEU A 110 -8.11 -3.26 -8.46
CA LEU A 110 -7.54 -4.14 -7.43
C LEU A 110 -8.21 -3.91 -6.08
N THR A 111 -8.46 -2.67 -5.66
CA THR A 111 -9.12 -2.42 -4.36
C THR A 111 -10.53 -2.99 -4.27
N PHE A 112 -11.29 -3.00 -5.38
CA PHE A 112 -12.58 -3.68 -5.44
C PHE A 112 -12.44 -5.20 -5.40
N ARG A 113 -11.44 -5.76 -6.09
CA ARG A 113 -11.15 -7.20 -6.01
C ARG A 113 -10.73 -7.63 -4.61
N LEU A 114 -9.92 -6.84 -3.91
CA LEU A 114 -9.57 -7.09 -2.50
C LEU A 114 -10.81 -7.07 -1.59
N TYR A 115 -11.84 -6.30 -1.95
CA TYR A 115 -13.09 -6.26 -1.19
C TYR A 115 -14.00 -7.48 -1.45
N ASP A 116 -14.05 -7.98 -2.68
CA ASP A 116 -15.00 -9.02 -3.12
C ASP A 116 -14.39 -10.42 -3.31
N ASP A 117 -13.07 -10.56 -3.33
CA ASP A 117 -12.36 -11.83 -3.53
C ASP A 117 -11.42 -12.13 -2.34
N ALA A 118 -11.78 -13.17 -1.58
CA ALA A 118 -11.08 -13.54 -0.36
C ALA A 118 -9.68 -14.07 -0.64
N ASP A 119 -9.44 -14.70 -1.79
CA ASP A 119 -8.15 -15.31 -2.11
C ASP A 119 -7.15 -14.25 -2.52
N VAL A 120 -7.60 -13.26 -3.31
CA VAL A 120 -6.80 -12.06 -3.65
C VAL A 120 -6.50 -11.25 -2.39
N ALA A 121 -7.50 -11.03 -1.53
CA ALA A 121 -7.31 -10.35 -0.25
C ALA A 121 -6.33 -11.08 0.68
N SER A 122 -6.42 -12.42 0.75
CA SER A 122 -5.50 -13.25 1.53
C SER A 122 -4.08 -13.16 0.99
N GLN A 123 -3.92 -13.14 -0.34
CA GLN A 123 -2.62 -13.01 -0.99
C GLN A 123 -2.00 -11.65 -0.68
N TYR A 124 -2.77 -10.58 -0.84
CA TYR A 124 -2.34 -9.23 -0.51
C TYR A 124 -1.93 -9.08 0.95
N MET A 125 -2.75 -9.56 1.89
CA MET A 125 -2.41 -9.55 3.32
C MET A 125 -1.11 -10.29 3.65
N TRP A 126 -0.83 -11.38 2.93
CA TRP A 126 0.38 -12.16 3.11
C TRP A 126 1.62 -11.42 2.56
N ASN A 127 1.48 -10.80 1.38
CA ASN A 127 2.53 -10.01 0.75
C ASN A 127 2.83 -8.71 1.50
N THR A 128 1.83 -8.05 2.09
CA THR A 128 2.01 -6.88 2.97
C THR A 128 3.07 -7.17 4.04
N ARG A 129 3.07 -8.39 4.58
CA ARG A 129 4.02 -8.84 5.61
C ARG A 129 5.25 -9.57 5.06
N ARG A 130 5.45 -9.54 3.74
CA ARG A 130 6.49 -10.27 3.00
C ARG A 130 6.55 -11.75 3.34
N ARG A 131 5.36 -12.36 3.43
CA ARG A 131 5.19 -13.79 3.66
C ARG A 131 5.90 -14.32 4.92
N ALA A 132 6.07 -13.47 5.93
CA ALA A 132 6.79 -13.81 7.17
C ALA A 132 6.14 -14.91 8.01
N THR A 133 4.83 -15.10 7.85
CA THR A 133 4.03 -16.11 8.56
C THR A 133 3.20 -16.90 7.56
N GLU A 134 2.50 -17.94 8.00
CA GLU A 134 1.57 -18.68 7.14
C GLU A 134 0.47 -17.80 6.55
N LYS A 135 0.08 -18.07 5.29
CA LYS A 135 -1.00 -17.36 4.61
C LYS A 135 -2.33 -17.61 5.35
N LYS A 136 -2.95 -16.53 5.83
CA LYS A 136 -4.27 -16.58 6.49
C LYS A 136 -5.39 -16.26 5.51
N GLN A 137 -6.56 -16.85 5.72
CA GLN A 137 -7.75 -16.49 4.96
C GLN A 137 -8.24 -15.11 5.38
N ALA A 138 -8.45 -14.23 4.41
CA ALA A 138 -9.06 -12.92 4.60
C ALA A 138 -10.59 -13.04 4.73
N GLU A 139 -11.16 -12.17 5.55
CA GLU A 139 -12.61 -11.94 5.55
C GLU A 139 -12.99 -11.06 4.35
N LEU A 140 -14.13 -11.38 3.72
CA LEU A 140 -14.69 -10.57 2.64
C LEU A 140 -15.28 -9.27 3.16
N HIS A 141 -15.44 -8.32 2.23
CA HIS A 141 -16.14 -7.06 2.44
C HIS A 141 -15.55 -6.17 3.55
N GLN A 142 -14.25 -6.32 3.78
CA GLN A 142 -13.51 -5.49 4.72
C GLN A 142 -13.36 -4.07 4.15
N LYS A 143 -14.00 -3.09 4.80
CA LYS A 143 -14.03 -1.69 4.36
C LYS A 143 -12.65 -1.09 4.11
N LYS A 144 -11.61 -1.54 4.84
CA LYS A 144 -10.23 -1.07 4.69
C LYS A 144 -9.75 -1.05 3.24
N TYR A 145 -10.17 -2.03 2.42
CA TYR A 145 -9.76 -2.10 1.01
C TYR A 145 -10.40 -1.00 0.17
N LEU A 146 -11.66 -0.66 0.42
CA LEU A 146 -12.30 0.50 -0.22
C LEU A 146 -11.73 1.81 0.30
N CYS A 147 -11.36 1.87 1.59
CA CYS A 147 -10.77 3.06 2.20
C CYS A 147 -9.33 3.33 1.77
N MET A 148 -8.66 2.39 1.08
CA MET A 148 -7.42 2.67 0.34
C MET A 148 -7.63 3.71 -0.77
N GLN A 149 -8.88 3.96 -1.17
CA GLN A 149 -9.24 4.98 -2.16
C GLN A 149 -9.33 6.40 -1.56
N ALA A 150 -9.13 6.57 -0.25
CA ALA A 150 -9.10 7.88 0.38
C ALA A 150 -7.78 8.59 0.11
N SER A 151 -7.85 9.88 -0.25
CA SER A 151 -6.68 10.67 -0.65
C SER A 151 -6.06 11.49 0.48
N GLU A 152 -6.72 11.52 1.63
CA GLU A 152 -6.30 12.27 2.81
C GLU A 152 -6.81 11.61 4.10
N THR A 153 -6.20 11.92 5.24
CA THR A 153 -6.41 11.19 6.48
C THR A 153 -7.83 11.30 7.04
N PHE A 154 -8.48 12.46 6.97
CA PHE A 154 -9.86 12.64 7.45
C PHE A 154 -10.86 11.88 6.59
N GLU A 155 -10.72 11.89 5.26
CA GLU A 155 -11.50 11.06 4.33
C GLU A 155 -11.29 9.57 4.61
N HIS A 156 -10.06 9.16 4.90
CA HIS A 156 -9.77 7.78 5.30
C HIS A 156 -10.46 7.41 6.62
N LYS A 157 -10.36 8.29 7.64
CA LYS A 157 -11.04 8.12 8.94
C LYS A 157 -12.56 8.08 8.78
N ASP A 158 -13.15 8.94 7.94
CA ASP A 158 -14.58 8.94 7.61
C ASP A 158 -15.00 7.62 6.95
N CYS A 159 -14.22 7.12 5.99
CA CYS A 159 -14.48 5.85 5.33
C CYS A 159 -14.45 4.67 6.32
N MET A 160 -13.46 4.67 7.22
CA MET A 160 -13.32 3.66 8.27
C MET A 160 -14.38 3.80 9.39
N GLY A 161 -15.10 4.92 9.44
CA GLY A 161 -16.07 5.21 10.51
C GLY A 161 -15.40 5.56 11.84
N SER A 162 -14.17 6.07 11.79
CA SER A 162 -13.34 6.45 12.94
C SER A 162 -13.46 7.94 13.24
N PRO A 163 -13.32 8.37 14.51
CA PRO A 163 -13.29 9.79 14.84
C PRO A 163 -12.09 10.47 14.19
N HIS A 164 -12.28 11.74 13.77
CA HIS A 164 -11.21 12.56 13.18
C HIS A 164 -10.05 12.80 14.15
N ILE A 165 -10.36 13.06 15.42
CA ILE A 165 -9.36 13.29 16.49
C ILE A 165 -9.82 12.52 17.71
N ASP A 166 -9.01 11.58 18.19
CA ASP A 166 -9.24 10.92 19.48
C ASP A 166 -8.33 11.52 20.57
N LEU A 167 -8.86 12.49 21.30
CA LEU A 167 -8.14 13.14 22.40
C LEU A 167 -7.83 12.20 23.58
N LYS A 168 -8.37 10.97 23.60
CA LYS A 168 -8.10 9.97 24.65
C LYS A 168 -6.87 9.13 24.36
N THR A 169 -6.50 8.99 23.09
CA THR A 169 -5.35 8.20 22.63
C THR A 169 -4.51 9.02 21.67
N LEU A 170 -4.09 10.21 22.11
CA LEU A 170 -3.26 11.12 21.34
C LEU A 170 -1.93 10.45 20.96
N ASP A 171 -1.86 9.95 19.74
CA ASP A 171 -0.58 9.66 19.11
C ASP A 171 -0.01 10.93 18.45
N THR A 172 1.18 10.82 17.89
CA THR A 172 1.84 11.95 17.21
C THR A 172 1.03 12.47 16.03
N THR A 173 0.31 11.60 15.32
CA THR A 173 -0.49 11.94 14.15
C THR A 173 -1.69 12.77 14.56
N ASP A 174 -2.45 12.32 15.56
CA ASP A 174 -3.62 13.04 16.11
C ASP A 174 -3.22 14.40 16.69
N TYR A 175 -2.02 14.53 17.26
CA TYR A 175 -1.49 15.83 17.71
C TYR A 175 -1.25 16.80 16.55
N PHE A 176 -0.58 16.35 15.48
CA PHE A 176 -0.39 17.19 14.29
C PHE A 176 -1.71 17.55 13.61
N GLU A 177 -2.64 16.60 13.53
CA GLU A 177 -3.97 16.83 12.96
C GLU A 177 -4.80 17.82 13.80
N TYR A 178 -4.70 17.76 15.12
CA TYR A 178 -5.33 18.75 15.99
C TYR A 178 -4.77 20.16 15.76
N LEU A 179 -3.45 20.29 15.58
CA LEU A 179 -2.80 21.58 15.33
C LEU A 179 -3.09 22.15 13.93
N ILE A 180 -3.09 21.29 12.92
CA ILE A 180 -3.24 21.70 11.51
C ILE A 180 -4.73 21.87 11.16
N GLY A 181 -5.60 21.04 11.74
CA GLY A 181 -7.03 20.99 11.47
C GLY A 181 -7.37 20.45 10.07
N ASN A 182 -8.66 20.25 9.80
CA ASN A 182 -9.13 19.91 8.47
C ASN A 182 -9.25 21.18 7.59
N TRP A 183 -8.21 21.44 6.80
CA TRP A 183 -8.14 22.59 5.89
C TRP A 183 -8.56 22.25 4.45
N ILE A 184 -8.76 20.97 4.12
CA ILE A 184 -9.22 20.52 2.80
C ILE A 184 -10.75 20.44 2.83
N LYS A 185 -11.41 21.43 2.24
CA LYS A 185 -12.88 21.44 2.09
C LYS A 185 -13.23 21.10 0.65
N VAL A 186 -13.68 19.87 0.41
CA VAL A 186 -14.30 19.52 -0.87
C VAL A 186 -15.72 20.10 -0.86
N THR A 187 -15.91 21.25 -1.51
CA THR A 187 -17.25 21.77 -1.78
C THR A 187 -17.95 20.85 -2.76
N LYS A 188 -19.12 20.33 -2.36
CA LYS A 188 -20.01 19.55 -3.23
C LYS A 188 -20.58 20.41 -4.36
#